data_AF-A0A952NG38-F1
#
_entry.id   AF-A0A952NG38-F1
#
_cell.length_a   1.000
_cell.length_b   1.000
_cell.length_c   1.000
_cell.angle_alpha   90.00
_cell.angle_beta   90.00
_cell.angle_gamma   90.00
#
_symmetry.space_group_name_H-M   'P 1'
#
loop_
_entity.id
_entity.type
_entity.pdbx_description
1 polymer ?
#
loop_
_entity_poly.entity_id
_entity_poly.type
_entity_poly.pdbx_seq_one_letter_code
_entity_poly.pdbx_strand_id
1 'polypeptide(L)'
;MLKDLDQMNALVKAHVQRSQSESDKVTPLRVALRIVLSRPDDDGMVDKVIGMLRSELEENDAWESTVTDLTNEALTALKQPESLTPVEQVTYAVFLENVVAQMKPRASDMAFEYANLKRIRDARIKITPAARSERNLRTMRAQVSPSDAAAAILQTVDARAQKAKSKAQTAE
;
A
#
# COMPACT_ATOMS: atom_id res chain seq x y z
N MET A 1 7.97 -20.01 -0.26
CA MET A 1 9.25 -19.38 0.13
C MET A 1 9.18 -17.92 -0.27
N LEU A 2 9.39 -17.00 0.68
CA LEU A 2 9.36 -15.56 0.39
C LEU A 2 10.59 -15.21 -0.46
N LYS A 3 10.41 -14.41 -1.52
CA LYS A 3 11.54 -13.98 -2.36
C LYS A 3 12.49 -13.10 -1.54
N ASP A 4 13.79 -13.35 -1.69
CA ASP A 4 14.86 -12.51 -1.14
C ASP A 4 15.03 -11.20 -1.95
N LEU A 5 15.97 -10.35 -1.53
CA LEU A 5 16.21 -9.05 -2.16
C LEU A 5 16.61 -9.19 -3.63
N ASP A 6 17.47 -10.14 -3.95
CA ASP A 6 17.98 -10.31 -5.31
C ASP A 6 16.90 -10.84 -6.24
N GLN A 7 16.11 -11.80 -5.76
CA GLN A 7 14.95 -12.33 -6.48
C GLN A 7 13.86 -11.28 -6.69
N MET A 8 13.62 -10.41 -5.70
CA MET A 8 12.68 -9.30 -5.84
C MET A 8 13.19 -8.24 -6.81
N ASN A 9 14.46 -7.86 -6.71
CA ASN A 9 15.09 -6.94 -7.65
C ASN A 9 15.07 -7.49 -9.08
N ALA A 10 15.37 -8.77 -9.27
CA ALA A 10 15.32 -9.41 -10.58
C ALA A 10 13.89 -9.42 -11.15
N LEU A 11 12.89 -9.70 -10.32
CA LEU A 11 11.49 -9.64 -10.72
C LEU A 11 11.10 -8.23 -11.16
N VAL A 12 11.40 -7.22 -10.34
CA VAL A 12 11.07 -5.82 -10.67
C VAL A 12 11.78 -5.40 -11.95
N LYS A 13 13.08 -5.68 -12.09
CA LYS A 13 13.85 -5.39 -13.31
C LYS A 13 13.27 -6.05 -14.55
N ALA A 14 12.82 -7.31 -14.45
CA ALA A 14 12.20 -8.01 -15.57
C ALA A 14 10.90 -7.32 -16.02
N HIS A 15 10.09 -6.83 -15.09
CA HIS A 15 8.87 -6.09 -15.43
C HIS A 15 9.15 -4.70 -15.99
N VAL A 16 10.19 -4.00 -15.52
CA VAL A 16 10.66 -2.72 -16.11
C VAL A 16 11.22 -2.93 -17.51
N GLN A 17 11.99 -3.98 -17.76
CA GLN A 17 12.45 -4.31 -19.10
C GLN A 17 11.28 -4.65 -20.04
N ARG A 18 10.26 -5.32 -19.52
CA ARG A 18 9.04 -5.64 -20.25
C ARG A 18 8.22 -4.40 -20.59
N SER A 19 8.08 -3.44 -19.66
CA SER A 19 7.39 -2.17 -19.96
C SER A 19 8.10 -1.35 -21.04
N GLN A 20 9.42 -1.50 -21.18
CA GLN A 20 10.17 -0.79 -22.22
C GLN A 20 10.02 -1.42 -23.61
N SER A 21 9.71 -2.71 -23.70
CA SER A 21 9.58 -3.45 -24.97
C SER A 21 8.14 -3.62 -25.45
N GLU A 22 7.15 -3.48 -24.57
CA GLU A 22 5.73 -3.58 -24.91
C GLU A 22 5.12 -2.22 -25.27
N SER A 23 4.05 -2.23 -26.08
CA SER A 23 3.29 -1.01 -26.42
C SER A 23 2.56 -0.43 -25.22
N ASP A 24 2.08 -1.29 -24.32
CA ASP A 24 1.53 -0.92 -23.02
C ASP A 24 2.62 -0.99 -21.96
N LYS A 25 3.19 0.18 -21.65
CA LYS A 25 4.26 0.32 -20.66
C LYS A 25 3.75 0.21 -19.23
N VAL A 26 2.49 0.51 -18.96
CA VAL A 26 1.96 0.66 -17.59
C VAL A 26 1.58 -0.69 -17.00
N THR A 27 1.00 -1.59 -17.80
CA THR A 27 0.50 -2.89 -17.31
C THR A 27 1.60 -3.74 -16.64
N PRO A 28 2.79 -3.93 -17.22
CA PRO A 28 3.86 -4.70 -16.57
C PRO A 28 4.30 -4.09 -15.23
N LEU A 29 4.36 -2.76 -15.15
CA LEU A 29 4.73 -2.02 -13.93
C LEU A 29 3.67 -2.15 -12.84
N ARG A 30 2.39 -2.04 -13.21
CA ARG A 30 1.25 -2.28 -12.30
C ARG A 30 1.30 -3.68 -11.70
N VAL A 31 1.59 -4.70 -12.51
CA VAL A 31 1.70 -6.09 -12.03
C VAL A 31 2.84 -6.21 -11.02
N ALA A 32 4.01 -5.68 -11.34
CA ALA A 32 5.15 -5.70 -10.42
C ALA A 32 4.83 -4.97 -9.10
N LEU A 33 4.18 -3.80 -9.18
CA LEU A 33 3.81 -3.02 -8.00
C LEU A 33 2.84 -3.79 -7.10
N ARG A 34 1.84 -4.45 -7.69
CA ARG A 34 0.92 -5.33 -6.95
C ARG A 34 1.67 -6.45 -6.23
N ILE A 35 2.62 -7.10 -6.90
CA ILE A 35 3.41 -8.20 -6.33
C ILE A 35 4.25 -7.69 -5.15
N VAL A 36 4.98 -6.59 -5.34
CA VAL A 36 5.83 -5.99 -4.30
C VAL A 36 5.00 -5.62 -3.08
N LEU A 37 3.92 -4.89 -3.27
CA LEU A 37 3.08 -4.43 -2.16
C LEU A 37 2.31 -5.56 -1.47
N SER A 38 2.06 -6.69 -2.13
CA SER A 38 1.34 -7.82 -1.51
C SER A 38 2.23 -8.71 -0.62
N ARG A 39 3.53 -8.43 -0.54
CA ARG A 39 4.50 -9.20 0.24
C ARG A 39 4.53 -8.73 1.70
N PRO A 40 4.50 -9.64 2.70
CA PRO A 40 4.82 -9.25 4.08
C PRO A 40 6.20 -8.58 4.15
N ASP A 41 6.31 -7.43 4.82
CA ASP A 41 7.48 -6.54 4.73
C ASP A 41 8.28 -6.43 6.03
N ASP A 42 8.54 -7.56 6.68
CA ASP A 42 9.23 -7.58 7.98
C ASP A 42 10.73 -7.21 7.87
N ASP A 43 11.29 -7.30 6.67
CA ASP A 43 12.69 -7.05 6.32
C ASP A 43 12.90 -5.72 5.56
N GLY A 44 11.85 -4.89 5.45
CA GLY A 44 11.88 -3.60 4.74
C GLY A 44 12.25 -3.75 3.27
N MET A 45 11.79 -4.82 2.63
CA MET A 45 11.99 -5.12 1.22
C MET A 45 11.27 -4.12 0.32
N VAL A 46 10.03 -3.76 0.67
CA VAL A 46 9.18 -2.88 -0.16
C VAL A 46 9.90 -1.55 -0.36
N ASP A 47 10.39 -0.92 0.71
CA ASP A 47 11.14 0.35 0.65
C ASP A 47 12.35 0.28 -0.29
N LYS A 48 13.05 -0.87 -0.32
CA LYS A 48 14.27 -1.05 -1.11
C LYS A 48 14.00 -1.20 -2.61
N VAL A 49 12.85 -1.74 -2.99
CA VAL A 49 12.56 -2.11 -4.40
C VAL A 49 11.53 -1.20 -5.07
N ILE A 50 10.64 -0.56 -4.30
CA ILE A 50 9.52 0.22 -4.84
C ILE A 50 9.98 1.47 -5.59
N GLY A 51 11.16 2.02 -5.25
CA GLY A 51 11.70 3.23 -5.88
C GLY A 51 11.81 3.12 -7.40
N MET A 52 12.28 1.98 -7.92
CA MET A 52 12.39 1.77 -9.37
C MET A 52 11.02 1.78 -10.05
N LEU A 53 10.03 1.11 -9.46
CA LEU A 53 8.67 1.07 -10.01
C LEU A 53 8.01 2.44 -9.97
N ARG A 54 8.25 3.20 -8.89
CA ARG A 54 7.74 4.55 -8.73
C ARG A 54 8.28 5.46 -9.83
N SER A 55 9.60 5.49 -10.03
CA SER A 55 10.22 6.30 -11.08
C SER A 55 9.64 5.99 -12.46
N GLU A 56 9.58 4.71 -12.84
CA GLU A 56 9.05 4.30 -14.15
C GLU A 56 7.56 4.64 -14.31
N LEU A 57 6.75 4.50 -13.26
CA LEU A 57 5.34 4.87 -13.31
C LEU A 57 5.15 6.39 -13.33
N GLU A 58 5.98 7.17 -12.63
CA GLU A 58 5.97 8.64 -12.68
C GLU A 58 6.37 9.16 -14.06
N GLU A 59 7.36 8.53 -14.71
CA GLU A 59 7.75 8.85 -16.10
C GLU A 59 6.64 8.60 -17.13
N ASN A 60 5.68 7.73 -16.81
CA ASN A 60 4.51 7.44 -17.64
C ASN A 60 3.23 8.14 -17.13
N ASP A 61 3.34 9.11 -16.22
CA ASP A 61 2.21 9.81 -15.57
C ASP A 61 1.16 8.86 -14.96
N ALA A 62 1.59 7.66 -14.57
CA ALA A 62 0.72 6.55 -14.19
C ALA A 62 0.82 6.16 -12.72
N TRP A 63 1.72 6.79 -11.94
CA TRP A 63 1.91 6.43 -10.53
C TRP A 63 0.65 6.59 -9.69
N GLU A 64 0.06 7.78 -9.66
CA GLU A 64 -1.09 8.08 -8.82
C GLU A 64 -2.33 7.28 -9.22
N SER A 65 -2.58 7.14 -10.52
CA SER A 65 -3.70 6.35 -11.06
C SER A 65 -3.52 4.88 -10.74
N THR A 66 -2.33 4.31 -10.98
CA THR A 66 -2.04 2.89 -10.68
C THR A 66 -2.21 2.58 -9.19
N VAL A 67 -1.67 3.41 -8.30
CA VAL A 67 -1.80 3.20 -6.85
C VAL A 67 -3.26 3.34 -6.41
N THR A 68 -3.99 4.31 -6.95
CA THR A 68 -5.41 4.52 -6.65
C THR A 68 -6.24 3.32 -7.11
N ASP A 69 -6.02 2.84 -8.32
CA ASP A 69 -6.75 1.71 -8.91
C ASP A 69 -6.49 0.42 -8.15
N LEU A 70 -5.23 0.11 -7.82
CA LEU A 70 -4.89 -1.06 -7.03
C LEU A 70 -5.44 -0.97 -5.59
N THR A 71 -5.45 0.24 -5.00
CA THR A 71 -6.07 0.47 -3.69
C THR A 71 -7.58 0.21 -3.78
N ASN A 72 -8.26 0.77 -4.78
CA ASN A 72 -9.70 0.55 -4.99
C ASN A 72 -10.03 -0.92 -5.26
N GLU A 73 -9.19 -1.62 -6.01
CA GLU A 73 -9.30 -3.06 -6.27
C GLU A 73 -9.26 -3.84 -4.94
N ALA A 74 -8.24 -3.60 -4.11
CA ALA A 74 -8.09 -4.25 -2.81
C ALA A 74 -9.25 -3.92 -1.86
N LEU A 75 -9.69 -2.65 -1.82
CA LEU A 75 -10.83 -2.23 -1.01
C LEU A 75 -12.14 -2.89 -1.44
N THR A 76 -12.37 -3.01 -2.75
CA THR A 76 -13.57 -3.64 -3.30
C THR A 76 -13.59 -5.12 -2.98
N ALA A 77 -12.46 -5.82 -3.19
CA ALA A 77 -12.32 -7.23 -2.87
C ALA A 77 -12.58 -7.49 -1.37
N LEU A 78 -11.97 -6.70 -0.49
CA LEU A 78 -12.11 -6.87 0.96
C LEU A 78 -13.49 -6.48 1.52
N LYS A 79 -14.30 -5.73 0.77
CA LYS A 79 -15.72 -5.47 1.12
C LYS A 79 -16.62 -6.67 0.84
N GLN A 80 -16.16 -7.63 0.04
CA GLN A 80 -16.85 -8.88 -0.26
C GLN A 80 -16.04 -10.06 0.28
N PRO A 81 -15.85 -10.18 1.60
CA PRO A 81 -14.95 -11.19 2.16
C PRO A 81 -15.38 -12.64 1.84
N GLU A 82 -16.66 -12.88 1.59
CA GLU A 82 -17.18 -14.23 1.28
C GLU A 82 -16.77 -14.76 -0.10
N SER A 83 -16.42 -13.87 -1.03
CA SER A 83 -15.94 -14.27 -2.36
C SER A 83 -14.42 -14.49 -2.41
N LEU A 84 -13.72 -14.31 -1.27
CA LEU A 84 -12.28 -14.45 -1.17
C LEU A 84 -11.90 -15.61 -0.27
N THR A 85 -10.91 -16.39 -0.68
CA THR A 85 -10.24 -17.34 0.20
C THR A 85 -9.55 -16.61 1.36
N PRO A 86 -9.34 -17.28 2.51
CA PRO A 86 -8.60 -16.69 3.63
C PRO A 86 -7.22 -16.16 3.23
N VAL A 87 -6.53 -16.85 2.31
CA VAL A 87 -5.21 -16.45 1.81
C VAL A 87 -5.31 -15.14 1.02
N GLU A 88 -6.28 -15.02 0.11
CA GLU A 88 -6.48 -13.80 -0.69
C GLU A 88 -6.84 -12.59 0.19
N GLN A 89 -7.69 -12.78 1.20
CA GLN A 89 -7.99 -11.72 2.17
C GLN A 89 -6.73 -11.23 2.87
N VAL A 90 -5.84 -12.15 3.27
CA VAL A 90 -4.55 -11.78 3.88
C VAL A 90 -3.66 -11.05 2.89
N THR A 91 -3.58 -11.50 1.64
CA THR A 91 -2.81 -10.83 0.58
C THR A 91 -3.27 -9.38 0.38
N TYR A 92 -4.58 -9.13 0.25
CA TYR A 92 -5.11 -7.77 0.11
C TYR A 92 -4.93 -6.93 1.38
N ALA A 93 -5.02 -7.53 2.56
CA ALA A 93 -4.77 -6.82 3.82
C ALA A 93 -3.31 -6.37 3.92
N VAL A 94 -2.36 -7.26 3.62
CA VAL A 94 -0.92 -6.94 3.56
C VAL A 94 -0.64 -5.88 2.51
N PHE A 95 -1.28 -5.99 1.34
CA PHE A 95 -1.19 -4.97 0.30
C PHE A 95 -1.55 -3.57 0.82
N LEU A 96 -2.70 -3.45 1.48
CA LEU A 96 -3.14 -2.15 2.01
C LEU A 96 -2.26 -1.65 3.16
N GLU A 97 -1.73 -2.54 4.00
CA GLU A 97 -0.77 -2.17 5.06
C GLU A 97 0.50 -1.56 4.47
N ASN A 98 1.04 -2.18 3.43
CA ASN A 98 2.22 -1.67 2.75
C ASN A 98 1.92 -0.35 2.04
N VAL A 99 0.77 -0.20 1.39
CA VAL A 99 0.33 1.10 0.83
C VAL A 99 0.27 2.17 1.92
N VAL A 100 -0.33 1.87 3.07
CA VAL A 100 -0.41 2.79 4.22
C VAL A 100 0.99 3.16 4.71
N ALA A 101 1.90 2.19 4.82
CA ALA A 101 3.28 2.43 5.22
C ALA A 101 4.03 3.34 4.24
N GLN A 102 3.86 3.14 2.93
CA GLN A 102 4.47 3.96 1.87
C GLN A 102 3.94 5.40 1.85
N MET A 103 2.66 5.60 2.17
CA MET A 103 2.02 6.92 2.15
C MET A 103 2.31 7.72 3.43
N LYS A 104 2.54 7.05 4.57
CA LYS A 104 2.73 7.67 5.88
C LYS A 104 3.74 8.83 5.90
N PRO A 105 4.93 8.75 5.26
CA PRO A 105 5.91 9.83 5.32
C PRO A 105 5.46 11.12 4.64
N ARG A 106 4.57 11.05 3.64
CA ARG A 106 4.14 12.19 2.81
C ARG A 106 2.70 12.62 3.07
N ALA A 107 2.00 11.92 3.96
CA ALA A 107 0.58 12.13 4.25
C ALA A 107 0.24 13.53 4.80
N SER A 108 1.20 14.25 5.39
CA SER A 108 0.97 15.62 5.89
C SER A 108 1.04 16.69 4.82
N ASP A 109 1.78 16.42 3.73
CA ASP A 109 2.23 17.45 2.81
C ASP A 109 1.52 17.31 1.45
N MET A 110 1.05 16.11 1.12
CA MET A 110 0.52 15.77 -0.20
C MET A 110 -0.95 15.34 -0.13
N ALA A 111 -1.78 15.96 -0.97
CA ALA A 111 -3.22 15.70 -1.02
C ALA A 111 -3.55 14.27 -1.51
N PHE A 112 -2.72 13.72 -2.40
CA PHE A 112 -2.89 12.39 -2.97
C PHE A 112 -2.79 11.29 -1.90
N GLU A 113 -1.70 11.29 -1.12
CA GLU A 113 -1.46 10.32 -0.04
C GLU A 113 -2.53 10.44 1.05
N TYR A 114 -2.89 11.66 1.45
CA TYR A 114 -3.95 11.88 2.42
C TYR A 114 -5.30 11.33 1.94
N ALA A 115 -5.67 11.59 0.68
CA ALA A 115 -6.92 11.11 0.10
C ALA A 115 -6.98 9.58 0.06
N ASN A 116 -5.90 8.90 -0.30
CA ASN A 116 -5.84 7.44 -0.31
C ASN A 116 -5.91 6.85 1.11
N LEU A 117 -5.17 7.40 2.07
CA LEU A 117 -5.26 6.99 3.48
C LEU A 117 -6.69 7.17 4.02
N LYS A 118 -7.35 8.28 3.67
CA LYS A 118 -8.74 8.54 4.04
C LYS A 118 -9.68 7.49 3.47
N ARG A 119 -9.53 7.10 2.19
CA ARG A 119 -10.31 6.01 1.58
C ARG A 119 -10.11 4.68 2.31
N ILE A 120 -8.87 4.33 2.65
CA ILE A 120 -8.55 3.08 3.37
C ILE A 120 -9.17 3.07 4.78
N ARG A 121 -9.09 4.19 5.50
CA ARG A 121 -9.76 4.37 6.80
C ARG A 121 -11.28 4.21 6.67
N ASP A 122 -11.89 4.93 5.74
CA ASP A 122 -13.34 5.03 5.59
C ASP A 122 -13.96 3.72 5.08
N ALA A 123 -13.15 2.85 4.45
CA ALA A 123 -13.59 1.52 4.02
C ALA A 123 -13.94 0.57 5.18
N ARG A 124 -13.47 0.83 6.41
CA ARG A 124 -13.77 0.04 7.63
C ARG A 124 -13.67 -1.47 7.40
N ILE A 125 -12.54 -1.90 6.88
CA ILE A 125 -12.33 -3.27 6.41
C ILE A 125 -12.49 -4.25 7.58
N LYS A 126 -13.33 -5.27 7.37
CA LYS A 126 -13.52 -6.37 8.33
C LYS A 126 -12.89 -7.64 7.76
N ILE A 127 -11.85 -8.12 8.44
CA ILE A 127 -11.18 -9.37 8.07
C ILE A 127 -11.76 -10.53 8.87
N THR A 128 -12.10 -11.60 8.15
CA THR A 128 -12.78 -12.77 8.70
C THR A 128 -11.92 -13.50 9.74
N PRO A 129 -12.52 -14.24 10.69
CA PRO A 129 -11.76 -15.04 11.64
C PRO A 129 -10.83 -16.08 10.98
N ALA A 130 -11.26 -16.67 9.86
CA ALA A 130 -10.45 -17.61 9.09
C ALA A 130 -9.19 -16.94 8.50
N ALA A 131 -9.33 -15.75 7.90
CA ALA A 131 -8.20 -14.98 7.39
C ALA A 131 -7.26 -14.50 8.51
N ARG A 132 -7.79 -14.13 9.69
CA ARG A 132 -6.98 -13.84 10.88
C ARG A 132 -6.13 -15.05 11.29
N SER A 133 -6.74 -16.23 11.33
CA SER A 133 -6.03 -17.48 11.66
C SER A 133 -4.95 -17.79 10.62
N GLU A 134 -5.29 -17.68 9.33
CA GLU A 134 -4.34 -17.91 8.22
C GLU A 134 -3.13 -16.98 8.32
N ARG A 135 -3.36 -15.70 8.62
CA ARG A 135 -2.29 -14.73 8.81
C ARG A 135 -1.41 -15.09 10.02
N ASN A 136 -2.02 -15.43 11.15
CA ASN A 136 -1.28 -15.81 12.35
C ASN A 136 -0.40 -17.04 12.09
N LEU A 137 -0.91 -18.02 11.35
CA LEU A 137 -0.13 -19.22 10.98
C LEU A 137 1.07 -18.87 10.09
N ARG A 138 0.93 -17.90 9.17
CA ARG A 138 1.99 -17.54 8.22
C ARG A 138 3.00 -16.52 8.73
N THR A 139 2.55 -15.58 9.55
CA THR A 139 3.34 -14.41 9.96
C THR A 139 3.60 -14.36 11.45
N MET A 140 2.91 -15.19 12.25
CA MET A 140 2.97 -15.19 13.72
C MET A 140 2.69 -13.82 14.35
N ARG A 141 2.02 -12.91 13.62
CA ARG A 141 1.73 -11.54 14.04
C ARG A 141 0.24 -11.30 14.20
N ALA A 142 -0.12 -10.63 15.29
CA ALA A 142 -1.47 -10.14 15.50
C ALA A 142 -1.85 -9.15 14.39
N GLN A 143 -3.05 -9.32 13.86
CA GLN A 143 -3.55 -8.48 12.79
C GLN A 143 -3.97 -7.10 13.31
N VAL A 144 -3.29 -6.06 12.84
CA VAL A 144 -3.83 -4.68 12.86
C VAL A 144 -4.64 -4.50 11.59
N SER A 145 -5.86 -3.95 11.67
CA SER A 145 -6.63 -3.67 10.46
C SER A 145 -5.95 -2.55 9.65
N PRO A 146 -5.85 -2.66 8.30
CA PRO A 146 -5.33 -1.57 7.48
C PRO A 146 -6.09 -0.25 7.70
N SER A 147 -7.40 -0.33 7.96
CA SER A 147 -8.23 0.84 8.27
C SER A 147 -7.85 1.49 9.61
N ASP A 148 -7.49 0.70 10.63
CA ASP A 148 -7.08 1.21 11.94
C ASP A 148 -5.69 1.87 11.85
N ALA A 149 -4.78 1.26 11.08
CA ALA A 149 -3.47 1.84 10.80
C ALA A 149 -3.59 3.20 10.08
N ALA A 150 -4.46 3.28 9.06
CA ALA A 150 -4.74 4.53 8.35
C ALA A 150 -5.38 5.58 9.28
N ALA A 151 -6.30 5.17 10.17
CA ALA A 151 -6.91 6.06 11.16
C ALA A 151 -5.88 6.69 12.09
N ALA A 152 -4.96 5.88 12.62
CA ALA A 152 -3.91 6.35 13.52
C ALA A 152 -3.00 7.38 12.82
N ILE A 153 -2.63 7.14 11.55
CA ILE A 153 -1.81 8.08 10.79
C ILE A 153 -2.55 9.39 10.57
N LEU A 154 -3.79 9.36 10.10
CA LEU A 154 -4.58 10.56 9.85
C LEU A 154 -4.78 11.39 11.12
N GLN A 155 -5.02 10.75 12.27
CA GLN A 155 -5.08 11.44 13.57
C GLN A 155 -3.78 12.19 13.89
N THR A 156 -2.61 11.56 13.65
CA THR A 156 -1.32 12.22 13.88
C THR A 156 -1.07 13.39 12.92
N VAL A 157 -1.49 13.26 11.66
CA VAL A 157 -1.38 14.31 10.65
C VAL A 157 -2.26 15.50 11.01
N ASP A 158 -3.53 15.24 11.34
CA ASP A 158 -4.51 16.27 11.70
C ASP A 158 -4.08 17.01 12.98
N ALA A 159 -3.58 16.28 13.99
CA ALA A 159 -3.04 16.88 15.22
C ALA A 159 -1.82 17.77 14.98
N ARG A 160 -0.92 17.39 14.05
CA ARG A 160 0.22 18.23 13.64
C ARG A 160 -0.24 19.49 12.92
N ALA A 161 -1.21 19.37 12.01
CA ALA A 161 -1.79 20.51 11.30
C ALA A 161 -2.46 21.52 12.27
N GLN A 162 -3.17 21.03 13.28
CA GLN A 162 -3.76 21.88 14.32
C GLN A 162 -2.71 22.59 15.19
N LYS A 163 -1.63 21.89 15.55
CA LYS A 163 -0.50 22.50 16.28
C LYS A 163 0.24 23.56 15.45
N ALA A 164 0.37 23.36 14.14
CA ALA A 164 0.98 24.35 13.25
C ALA A 164 0.12 25.62 13.14
N LYS A 165 -1.21 25.46 13.00
CA LYS A 165 -2.16 26.59 12.92
C LYS A 165 -2.22 27.41 14.22
N SER A 166 -2.23 26.75 15.38
CA SER A 166 -2.25 27.44 16.69
C SER A 166 -0.96 28.21 16.97
N LYS A 167 0.22 27.68 16.61
CA LYS A 167 1.49 28.41 16.68
C LYS A 167 1.57 29.62 15.74
N ALA A 168 0.98 29.53 14.55
CA ALA A 168 0.94 30.66 13.62
C ALA A 168 0.06 31.82 14.15
N GLN A 169 -1.05 31.49 14.82
CA GLN A 169 -1.97 32.48 15.42
C GLN A 169 -1.48 33.11 16.73
N THR A 170 -0.42 32.59 17.35
CA THR A 170 0.20 33.18 18.56
C THR A 170 1.47 33.98 18.27
N ALA A 171 1.89 34.01 17.01
CA ALA A 171 3.05 34.75 16.52
C ALA A 171 2.66 36.06 15.79
N GLU A 172 1.37 36.40 15.80
CA GLU A 172 0.75 37.65 15.34
C GLU A 172 0.30 38.47 16.56
#